data_AF-A0A935TB84-F1
#
_entry.id   AF-A0A935TB84-F1
#
_cell.length_a   1.000
_cell.length_b   1.000
_cell.length_c   1.000
_cell.angle_alpha   90.00
_cell.angle_beta   90.00
_cell.angle_gamma   90.00
#
_symmetry.space_group_name_H-M   'P 1'
#
loop_
_entity.id
_entity.type
_entity.pdbx_description
1 polymer ?
#
loop_
_entity_poly.entity_id
_entity_poly.type
_entity_poly.pdbx_seq_one_letter_code
_entity_poly.pdbx_strand_id
1 'polypeptide(L)'
;MNKVILSATLIAAAVSASVLAADLLPLKQGIYVPANRPCKGASNAEIVNYWGGKSSFGSSQATCTISKIARNGNVFTISDKCSDIRGGGEIVGGPTVVTIDSPTEFTRGGEKYRHCGTKVQF
;
A
#
# COMPACT_ATOMS: atom_id res chain seq x y z
N MET A 1 43.84 -42.00 33.90
CA MET A 1 42.45 -41.61 33.56
C MET A 1 42.50 -40.23 32.92
N ASN A 2 42.48 -40.17 31.58
CA ASN A 2 42.54 -38.92 30.82
C ASN A 2 41.15 -38.27 30.75
N LYS A 3 41.04 -37.00 31.13
CA LYS A 3 39.84 -36.19 30.88
C LYS A 3 40.13 -35.24 29.72
N VAL A 4 39.48 -35.51 28.59
CA VAL A 4 39.49 -34.67 27.39
C VAL A 4 38.64 -33.44 27.68
N ILE A 5 39.22 -32.24 27.55
CA ILE A 5 38.52 -30.96 27.68
C ILE A 5 37.99 -30.58 26.29
N LEU A 6 36.67 -30.60 26.10
CA LEU A 6 36.02 -30.14 24.87
C LEU A 6 35.97 -28.61 24.87
N SER A 7 36.66 -27.98 23.92
CA SER A 7 36.55 -26.55 23.61
C SER A 7 35.20 -26.26 22.93
N ALA A 8 34.38 -25.41 23.53
CA ALA A 8 33.13 -24.94 22.95
C ALA A 8 33.38 -23.81 21.93
N THR A 9 33.08 -24.07 20.67
CA THR A 9 33.10 -23.09 19.58
C THR A 9 31.86 -22.18 19.69
N LEU A 10 32.07 -20.88 19.96
CA LEU A 10 31.02 -19.86 19.91
C LEU A 10 30.70 -19.53 18.45
N ILE A 11 29.54 -19.95 17.96
CA ILE A 11 28.99 -19.54 16.66
C ILE A 11 28.22 -18.24 16.87
N ALA A 12 28.80 -17.12 16.43
CA ALA A 12 28.12 -15.83 16.39
C ALA A 12 27.10 -15.82 15.23
N ALA A 13 25.82 -15.95 15.54
CA ALA A 13 24.74 -15.78 14.57
C ALA A 13 24.52 -14.27 14.30
N ALA A 14 25.03 -13.79 13.17
CA ALA A 14 24.68 -12.46 12.66
C ALA A 14 23.22 -12.49 12.17
N VAL A 15 22.31 -11.88 12.95
CA VAL A 15 20.92 -11.71 12.56
C VAL A 15 20.82 -10.50 11.64
N SER A 16 20.82 -10.72 10.33
CA SER A 16 20.50 -9.68 9.34
C SER A 16 19.03 -9.30 9.48
N ALA A 17 18.75 -8.22 10.20
CA ALA A 17 17.41 -7.63 10.21
C ALA A 17 17.16 -6.98 8.85
N SER A 18 16.41 -7.65 7.98
CA SER A 18 15.83 -7.04 6.78
C SER A 18 14.82 -5.99 7.23
N VAL A 19 15.21 -4.71 7.15
CA VAL A 19 14.27 -3.58 7.25
C VAL A 19 13.35 -3.68 6.03
N LEU A 20 12.23 -4.38 6.19
CA LEU A 20 11.11 -4.26 5.26
C LEU A 20 10.63 -2.80 5.37
N ALA A 21 10.77 -2.05 4.28
CA ALA A 21 10.29 -0.68 4.21
C ALA A 21 8.79 -0.68 4.55
N ALA A 22 8.42 -0.03 5.66
CA ALA A 22 7.04 0.03 6.10
C ALA A 22 6.20 0.81 5.08
N ASP A 23 4.98 0.32 4.86
CA ASP A 23 3.97 0.97 4.03
C ASP A 23 3.62 2.37 4.60
N LEU A 24 3.54 3.38 3.74
CA LEU A 24 3.26 4.76 4.18
C LEU A 24 1.81 4.96 4.64
N LEU A 25 0.88 4.17 4.10
CA LEU A 25 -0.51 4.12 4.56
C LEU A 25 -0.73 2.81 5.32
N PRO A 26 -1.43 2.83 6.46
CA PRO A 26 -1.83 1.64 7.20
C PRO A 26 -2.99 0.89 6.51
N LEU A 27 -2.82 0.58 5.23
CA LEU A 27 -3.77 -0.13 4.38
C LEU A 27 -3.18 -1.47 3.93
N LYS A 28 -4.05 -2.45 3.74
CA LYS A 28 -3.70 -3.71 3.12
C LYS A 28 -3.43 -3.48 1.64
N GLN A 29 -2.37 -4.09 1.12
CA GLN A 29 -2.08 -4.02 -0.32
C GLN A 29 -3.17 -4.72 -1.13
N GLY A 30 -3.60 -4.10 -2.22
CA GLY A 30 -4.61 -4.68 -3.11
C GLY A 30 -5.48 -3.68 -3.86
N ILE A 31 -6.55 -4.24 -4.40
CA ILE A 31 -7.63 -3.59 -5.10
C ILE A 31 -8.71 -3.18 -4.10
N TYR A 32 -9.22 -1.97 -4.29
CA TYR A 32 -10.29 -1.37 -3.52
C TYR A 32 -11.39 -0.92 -4.46
N VAL A 33 -12.64 -1.12 -4.04
CA VAL A 33 -13.86 -0.80 -4.80
C VAL A 33 -14.81 -0.04 -3.88
N PRO A 34 -15.66 0.88 -4.38
CA PRO A 34 -16.71 1.50 -3.60
C PRO A 34 -17.53 0.48 -2.80
N ALA A 35 -17.77 0.79 -1.53
CA ALA A 35 -18.35 -0.14 -0.56
C ALA A 35 -19.79 -0.58 -0.90
N ASN A 36 -20.47 0.15 -1.79
CA ASN A 36 -21.80 -0.15 -2.33
C ASN A 36 -21.79 -0.95 -3.65
N ARG A 37 -20.62 -1.27 -4.21
CA ARG A 37 -20.46 -2.06 -5.44
C ARG A 37 -19.92 -3.45 -5.14
N PRO A 38 -20.32 -4.53 -5.83
CA PRO A 38 -19.71 -5.84 -5.63
C PRO A 38 -18.23 -5.84 -6.04
N CYS A 39 -17.40 -6.66 -5.40
CA CYS A 39 -15.99 -6.83 -5.81
C CYS A 39 -15.90 -7.52 -7.17
N LYS A 40 -16.75 -8.53 -7.40
CA LYS A 40 -16.84 -9.26 -8.66
C LYS A 40 -17.58 -8.43 -9.69
N GLY A 41 -17.01 -8.31 -10.89
CA GLY A 41 -17.59 -7.55 -12.00
C GLY A 41 -17.48 -6.03 -11.85
N ALA A 42 -16.70 -5.53 -10.88
CA ALA A 42 -16.41 -4.09 -10.77
C ALA A 42 -15.71 -3.61 -12.04
N SER A 43 -16.14 -2.47 -12.57
CA SER A 43 -15.53 -1.90 -13.77
C SER A 43 -14.15 -1.30 -13.45
N ASN A 44 -13.28 -1.22 -14.46
CA ASN A 44 -11.96 -0.60 -14.33
C ASN A 44 -12.02 0.86 -13.82
N ALA A 45 -13.11 1.57 -14.10
CA ALA A 45 -13.31 2.95 -13.64
C ALA A 45 -13.61 3.06 -12.15
N GLU A 46 -14.13 2.00 -11.53
CA GLU A 46 -14.47 1.96 -10.10
C GLU A 46 -13.30 1.47 -9.24
N ILE A 47 -12.28 0.87 -9.86
CA ILE A 47 -11.16 0.25 -9.16
C ILE A 47 -10.10 1.29 -8.79
N VAL A 48 -9.72 1.27 -7.52
CA VAL A 48 -8.54 1.94 -6.98
C VAL A 48 -7.58 0.89 -6.45
N ASN A 49 -6.27 1.09 -6.57
CA ASN A 49 -5.29 0.17 -6.01
C ASN A 49 -4.33 0.85 -5.03
N TYR A 50 -3.81 0.08 -4.09
CA TYR A 50 -2.72 0.48 -3.20
C TYR A 50 -1.74 -0.69 -3.07
N TRP A 51 -0.46 -0.48 -3.37
CA TRP A 51 0.55 -1.55 -3.39
C TRP A 51 1.64 -1.38 -2.33
N GLY A 52 1.43 -0.51 -1.34
CA GLY A 52 2.38 -0.32 -0.25
C GLY A 52 3.61 0.50 -0.64
N GLY A 53 4.60 0.53 0.26
CA GLY A 53 5.80 1.35 0.16
C GLY A 53 5.45 2.81 -0.15
N LYS A 54 5.91 3.29 -1.31
CA LYS A 54 5.62 4.64 -1.83
C LYS A 54 4.46 4.69 -2.82
N SER A 55 3.74 3.59 -3.07
CA SER A 55 2.54 3.61 -3.93
C SER A 55 1.51 4.57 -3.34
N SER A 56 0.98 5.46 -4.17
CA SER A 56 -0.28 6.15 -3.85
C SER A 56 -1.46 5.34 -4.37
N PHE A 57 -2.66 5.90 -4.25
CA PHE A 57 -3.88 5.36 -4.84
C PHE A 57 -3.79 5.42 -6.37
N GLY A 58 -3.56 4.26 -7.01
CA GLY A 58 -3.57 4.14 -8.47
C GLY A 58 -4.97 3.88 -9.02
N SER A 59 -5.09 3.97 -10.34
CA SER A 59 -6.26 3.55 -11.11
C SER A 59 -5.85 2.58 -12.21
N SER A 60 -6.80 2.02 -12.95
CA SER A 60 -6.50 1.11 -14.07
C SER A 60 -5.64 1.74 -15.18
N GLN A 61 -5.49 3.07 -15.22
CA GLN A 61 -4.74 3.80 -16.25
C GLN A 61 -3.59 4.62 -15.70
N ALA A 62 -3.38 4.66 -14.38
CA ALA A 62 -2.37 5.52 -13.77
C ALA A 62 -1.60 4.80 -12.65
N THR A 63 -0.27 4.98 -12.65
CA THR A 63 0.58 4.64 -11.50
C THR A 63 0.97 5.91 -10.77
N CYS A 64 0.80 5.92 -9.45
CA CYS A 64 1.05 7.09 -8.63
C CYS A 64 2.06 6.79 -7.51
N THR A 65 3.00 7.70 -7.27
CA THR A 65 4.00 7.59 -6.20
C THR A 65 3.85 8.74 -5.21
N ILE A 66 3.72 8.41 -3.93
CA ILE A 66 3.65 9.37 -2.83
C ILE A 66 4.98 10.13 -2.75
N SER A 67 4.89 11.45 -2.84
CA SER A 67 6.00 12.38 -2.65
C SER A 67 6.01 13.00 -1.26
N LYS A 68 4.83 13.21 -0.67
CA LYS A 68 4.65 13.77 0.67
C LYS A 68 3.38 13.23 1.30
N ILE A 69 3.41 13.03 2.62
CA ILE A 69 2.24 12.69 3.41
C ILE A 69 2.17 13.55 4.67
N ALA A 70 0.98 14.03 4.98
CA ALA A 70 0.65 14.63 6.28
C ALA A 70 -0.45 13.80 6.94
N ARG A 71 -0.31 13.54 8.24
CA ARG A 71 -1.23 12.71 9.02
C ARG A 71 -1.80 13.49 10.19
N ASN A 72 -3.11 13.41 10.39
CA ASN A 72 -3.81 13.85 11.59
C ASN A 72 -4.77 12.74 12.04
N GLY A 73 -4.38 11.97 13.06
CA GLY A 73 -5.15 10.80 13.49
C GLY A 73 -5.24 9.74 12.40
N ASN A 74 -6.45 9.47 11.91
CA ASN A 74 -6.73 8.57 10.80
C ASN A 74 -6.95 9.29 9.45
N VAL A 75 -6.78 10.61 9.41
CA VAL A 75 -6.88 11.41 8.18
C VAL A 75 -5.48 11.64 7.61
N PHE A 76 -5.34 11.40 6.31
CA PHE A 76 -4.09 11.52 5.56
C PHE A 76 -4.28 12.46 4.38
N THR A 77 -3.41 13.45 4.26
CA THR A 77 -3.28 14.29 3.07
C THR A 77 -2.05 13.85 2.30
N ILE A 78 -2.25 13.36 1.08
CA ILE A 78 -1.25 12.71 0.25
C ILE A 78 -0.97 13.61 -0.95
N SER A 79 0.29 13.98 -1.14
CA SER A 79 0.74 14.57 -2.40
C SER A 79 1.52 13.51 -3.17
N ASP A 80 1.10 13.23 -4.39
CA ASP A 80 1.68 12.21 -5.25
C ASP A 80 1.99 12.76 -6.64
N LYS A 81 2.74 11.96 -7.39
CA LYS A 81 2.97 12.15 -8.81
C LYS A 81 2.42 10.94 -9.54
N CYS A 82 1.55 11.17 -10.50
CA CYS A 82 0.91 10.13 -11.29
C CYS A 82 1.39 10.18 -12.73
N SER A 83 1.52 9.02 -13.36
CA SER A 83 1.86 8.88 -14.77
C SER A 83 0.86 7.93 -15.44
N ASP A 84 0.41 8.30 -16.64
CA ASP A 84 -0.42 7.45 -17.49
C ASP A 84 0.36 6.22 -17.94
N ILE A 85 -0.21 5.03 -17.77
CA ILE A 85 0.50 3.76 -18.00
C ILE A 85 0.69 3.49 -19.51
N ARG A 86 -0.09 4.14 -20.40
CA ARG A 86 -0.08 3.88 -21.85
C ARG A 86 0.84 4.84 -22.59
N GLY A 87 0.80 6.13 -22.23
CA GLY A 87 1.53 7.21 -22.90
C GLY A 87 2.64 7.84 -22.05
N GLY A 88 2.75 7.48 -20.76
CA GLY A 88 3.79 7.99 -19.85
C GLY A 88 3.62 9.44 -19.40
N GLY A 89 2.61 10.15 -19.91
CA GLY A 89 2.35 11.55 -19.57
C GLY A 89 2.08 11.74 -18.07
N GLU A 90 2.59 12.82 -17.49
CA GLU A 90 2.29 13.19 -16.11
C GLU A 90 0.81 13.56 -15.98
N ILE A 91 0.14 12.96 -15.00
CA ILE A 91 -1.23 13.29 -14.63
C ILE A 91 -1.14 14.26 -13.45
N VAL A 92 -1.44 15.53 -13.73
CA VAL A 92 -1.38 16.60 -12.73
C VAL A 92 -2.67 16.60 -11.90
N GLY A 93 -2.51 16.51 -10.58
CA GLY A 93 -3.60 16.55 -9.61
C GLY A 93 -3.24 17.36 -8.37
N GLY A 94 -4.24 17.62 -7.52
CA GLY A 94 -4.04 18.18 -6.19
C GLY A 94 -3.83 17.09 -5.13
N PRO A 95 -3.53 17.49 -3.87
CA PRO A 95 -3.41 16.53 -2.78
C PRO A 95 -4.70 15.72 -2.59
N THR A 96 -4.55 14.42 -2.38
CA THR A 96 -5.66 13.52 -2.06
C THR A 96 -5.81 13.43 -0.54
N VAL A 97 -7.01 13.73 -0.04
CA VAL A 97 -7.36 13.54 1.38
C VAL A 97 -8.14 12.23 1.53
N VAL A 98 -7.68 11.37 2.42
CA VAL A 98 -8.36 10.12 2.78
C VAL A 98 -8.49 9.98 4.29
N THR A 99 -9.58 9.35 4.73
CA THR A 99 -9.75 8.86 6.09
C THR A 99 -9.59 7.35 6.06
N ILE A 100 -8.63 6.80 6.80
CA ILE A 100 -8.44 5.34 6.89
C ILE A 100 -9.26 4.81 8.07
N ASP A 101 -10.33 4.10 7.76
CA ASP A 101 -11.28 3.58 8.75
C ASP A 101 -10.77 2.27 9.38
N SER A 102 -10.11 1.44 8.56
CA SER A 102 -9.46 0.21 8.98
C SER A 102 -8.38 -0.18 7.95
N PRO A 103 -7.54 -1.21 8.20
CA PRO A 103 -6.59 -1.69 7.18
C PRO A 103 -7.23 -2.10 5.85
N THR A 104 -8.53 -2.38 5.82
CA THR A 104 -9.25 -2.82 4.62
C THR A 104 -10.28 -1.81 4.12
N GLU A 105 -10.40 -0.63 4.74
CA GLU A 105 -11.41 0.36 4.40
C GLU A 105 -10.89 1.79 4.53
N PHE A 106 -11.25 2.64 3.58
CA PHE A 106 -10.98 4.07 3.66
C PHE A 106 -12.11 4.86 3.02
N THR A 107 -12.20 6.14 3.36
CA THR A 107 -13.11 7.11 2.75
C THR A 107 -12.32 8.18 2.02
N ARG A 108 -12.72 8.49 0.77
CA ARG A 108 -12.11 9.52 -0.09
C ARG A 108 -13.21 10.30 -0.78
N GLY A 109 -13.19 11.63 -0.67
CA GLY A 109 -14.22 12.47 -1.30
C GLY A 109 -15.66 12.16 -0.85
N GLY A 110 -15.83 11.64 0.38
CA GLY A 110 -17.13 11.20 0.91
C GLY A 110 -17.57 9.79 0.48
N GLU A 111 -16.83 9.12 -0.42
CA GLU A 111 -17.11 7.76 -0.83
C GLU A 111 -16.26 6.76 -0.04
N LYS A 112 -16.90 5.71 0.50
CA LYS A 112 -16.22 4.62 1.22
C LYS A 112 -15.77 3.54 0.24
N TYR A 113 -14.54 3.07 0.40
CA TYR A 113 -13.93 2.00 -0.37
C TYR A 113 -13.59 0.82 0.53
N ARG A 114 -13.65 -0.39 0.00
CA ARG A 114 -13.28 -1.63 0.71
C ARG A 114 -12.34 -2.50 -0.11
N HIS A 115 -11.49 -3.27 0.58
CA HIS A 115 -10.54 -4.20 -0.03
C HIS A 115 -11.25 -5.38 -0.71
N CYS A 116 -10.80 -5.73 -1.91
CA CYS A 116 -11.35 -6.80 -2.76
C CYS A 116 -10.31 -7.87 -3.13
N GLY A 117 -9.14 -7.88 -2.48
CA GLY A 117 -8.04 -8.81 -2.80
C GLY A 117 -6.93 -8.17 -3.62
N THR A 118 -6.02 -8.98 -4.14
CA THR A 118 -4.82 -8.52 -4.89
C THR A 118 -4.97 -8.67 -6.41
N LYS A 119 -6.15 -9.11 -6.88
CA LYS A 119 -6.46 -9.30 -8.30
C LYS A 119 -7.88 -8.81 -8.57
N VAL A 120 -8.10 -8.28 -9.77
CA VAL A 120 -9.45 -7.96 -10.25
C VAL A 120 -10.27 -9.25 -10.32
N GLN A 121 -11.50 -9.20 -9.83
CA GLN A 121 -12.43 -10.32 -9.87
C GLN A 121 -13.41 -10.07 -11.02
N PHE A 122 -13.15 -10.70 -12.17
CA PHE A 122 -14.05 -10.66 -13.33
C PHE A 122 -15.28 -11.56 -13.12
#